data_AF-X1N421-F1
#
_entry.id   AF-X1N421-F1
#
_cell.length_a   1.000
_cell.length_b   1.000
_cell.length_c   1.000
_cell.angle_alpha   90.00
_cell.angle_beta   90.00
_cell.angle_gamma   90.00
#
_symmetry.space_group_name_H-M   'P 1'
#
loop_
_entity.id
_entity.type
_entity.pdbx_description
1 polymer ?
#
loop_
_entity_poly.entity_id
_entity_poly.type
_entity_poly.pdbx_seq_one_letter_code
_entity_poly.pdbx_strand_id
1 'polypeptide(L)'
;GTYLAGVYNRLETRIGERIISNEDMVNCPNWLPLTFKIGSDEWVDLNRVRIISFERRLNLRDGLLFRKAIIKDNRDRETLIESSRIASMANPHLGALKYTITPLNYSGNISIRSGLDGSIINSGVERYRILSSKHLELVKQGGKDNLSFILVKTNQSKIEIALTAKLIINADNKEVKPNIIVDESNGTVFSHFNILASESRAISVDKIVAIYTSKDIDITDPLGDSIECVKHICNFQETLCRSKRLWNDIWKKIDIEIQGDEQV
;
A
#
# COMPACT_ATOMS: atom_id res chain seq x y z
N GLY A 1 -10.18 0.70 0.12
CA GLY A 1 -9.73 2.03 0.57
C GLY A 1 -8.78 1.89 1.73
N THR A 2 -8.11 2.97 2.08
CA THR A 2 -7.37 3.13 3.34
C THR A 2 -8.27 3.93 4.28
N TYR A 3 -8.53 3.44 5.48
CA TYR A 3 -9.43 4.10 6.44
C TYR A 3 -8.76 4.17 7.81
N LEU A 4 -8.82 5.35 8.43
CA LEU A 4 -8.21 5.62 9.73
C LEU A 4 -9.30 5.98 10.74
N ALA A 5 -9.23 5.40 11.93
CA ALA A 5 -10.19 5.68 12.99
C ALA A 5 -10.20 7.20 13.31
N GLY A 6 -11.39 7.78 13.45
CA GLY A 6 -11.55 9.20 13.78
C GLY A 6 -11.34 10.19 12.62
N VAL A 7 -11.00 9.71 11.42
CA VAL A 7 -10.88 10.56 10.21
C VAL A 7 -12.22 10.60 9.47
N TYR A 8 -13.03 11.57 9.87
CA TYR A 8 -14.31 11.90 9.25
C TYR A 8 -14.25 13.30 8.64
N ASN A 9 -14.98 13.50 7.55
CA ASN A 9 -15.08 14.79 6.90
C ASN A 9 -16.49 14.98 6.32
N ARG A 10 -17.06 16.17 6.53
CA ARG A 10 -18.40 16.50 6.07
C ARG A 10 -18.35 17.24 4.74
N LEU A 11 -19.19 16.84 3.80
CA LEU A 11 -19.36 17.54 2.53
C LEU A 11 -20.83 17.87 2.30
N GLU A 12 -21.07 18.99 1.61
CA GLU A 12 -22.38 19.37 1.12
C GLU A 12 -22.52 19.03 -0.37
N THR A 13 -23.68 18.53 -0.75
CA THR A 13 -24.04 18.24 -2.15
C THR A 13 -25.36 18.91 -2.47
N ARG A 14 -25.41 19.64 -3.58
CA ARG A 14 -26.66 20.18 -4.12
C ARG A 14 -27.34 19.12 -4.99
N ILE A 15 -28.55 18.71 -4.61
CA ILE A 15 -29.40 17.81 -5.39
C ILE A 15 -30.71 18.54 -5.70
N GLY A 16 -30.86 19.00 -6.95
CA GLY A 16 -31.93 19.92 -7.34
C GLY A 16 -31.86 21.23 -6.54
N GLU A 17 -32.95 21.58 -5.87
CA GLU A 17 -33.03 22.79 -5.04
C GLU A 17 -32.56 22.59 -3.59
N ARG A 18 -32.27 21.34 -3.18
CA ARG A 18 -31.89 21.00 -1.80
C ARG A 18 -30.38 20.87 -1.65
N ILE A 19 -29.87 21.27 -0.48
CA ILE A 19 -28.50 20.98 -0.05
C ILE A 19 -28.56 19.84 0.97
N ILE A 20 -27.81 18.78 0.73
CA ILE A 20 -27.69 17.64 1.63
C ILE A 20 -26.28 17.66 2.20
N SER A 21 -26.17 17.62 3.53
CA SER A 21 -24.90 17.50 4.23
C SER A 21 -24.69 16.05 4.63
N ASN A 22 -23.53 15.48 4.33
CA ASN A 22 -23.18 14.10 4.64
C ASN A 22 -21.79 14.03 5.29
N GLU A 23 -21.69 13.25 6.37
CA GLU A 23 -20.44 13.03 7.08
C GLU A 23 -19.94 11.62 6.78
N ASP A 24 -18.76 11.54 6.16
CA ASP A 24 -18.18 10.28 5.70
C ASP A 24 -16.88 9.97 6.42
N MET A 25 -16.63 8.67 6.62
CA MET A 25 -15.28 8.19 6.88
C MET A 25 -14.45 8.38 5.61
N VAL A 26 -13.33 9.09 5.73
CA VAL A 26 -12.54 9.47 4.55
C VAL A 26 -11.73 8.28 4.07
N ASN A 27 -11.79 7.98 2.76
CA ASN A 27 -10.86 7.09 2.09
C ASN A 27 -9.52 7.83 1.95
N CYS A 28 -8.62 7.60 2.91
CA CYS A 28 -7.30 8.18 3.00
C CYS A 28 -6.41 7.77 1.81
N PRO A 29 -5.25 8.43 1.62
CA PRO A 29 -4.34 8.09 0.54
C PRO A 29 -4.01 6.59 0.43
N ASN A 30 -3.95 6.11 -0.80
CA ASN A 30 -3.67 4.73 -1.13
C ASN A 30 -2.16 4.50 -1.23
N TRP A 31 -1.65 3.66 -0.34
CA TRP A 31 -0.24 3.31 -0.26
C TRP A 31 0.12 1.99 -0.94
N LEU A 32 -0.88 1.24 -1.41
CA LEU A 32 -0.70 -0.08 -1.99
C LEU A 32 -0.16 -0.14 -3.44
N PRO A 33 -0.18 0.94 -4.27
CA PRO A 33 0.35 0.85 -5.62
C PRO A 33 1.83 0.41 -5.64
N LEU A 34 2.07 -0.74 -6.26
CA LEU A 34 3.39 -1.30 -6.54
C LEU A 34 3.24 -2.24 -7.74
N THR A 35 3.91 -1.93 -8.83
CA THR A 35 3.82 -2.68 -10.09
C THR A 35 5.15 -2.62 -10.84
N PHE A 36 5.27 -3.36 -11.93
CA PHE A 36 6.44 -3.41 -12.78
C PHE A 36 6.08 -3.39 -14.26
N LYS A 37 7.09 -3.19 -15.11
CA LYS A 37 7.02 -3.42 -16.56
C LYS A 37 8.32 -4.08 -17.02
N ILE A 38 8.27 -4.76 -18.16
CA ILE A 38 9.42 -5.45 -18.75
C ILE A 38 9.87 -4.67 -19.98
N GLY A 39 11.12 -4.19 -19.99
CA GLY A 39 11.66 -3.36 -21.07
C GLY A 39 10.84 -2.08 -21.30
N SER A 40 10.38 -1.90 -22.54
CA SER A 40 9.58 -0.75 -22.98
C SER A 40 8.07 -0.98 -22.95
N ASP A 41 7.61 -2.09 -22.37
CA ASP A 41 6.20 -2.46 -22.39
C ASP A 41 5.37 -1.65 -21.38
N GLU A 42 4.06 -1.84 -21.40
CA GLU A 42 3.13 -1.21 -20.46
C GLU A 42 3.32 -1.73 -19.03
N TRP A 43 2.91 -0.91 -18.06
CA TRP A 43 2.85 -1.33 -16.66
C TRP A 43 1.86 -2.48 -16.49
N VAL A 44 2.28 -3.51 -15.76
CA VAL A 44 1.44 -4.67 -15.48
C VAL A 44 0.18 -4.23 -14.73
N ASP A 45 -0.95 -4.54 -15.33
CA ASP A 45 -2.29 -4.45 -14.74
C ASP A 45 -2.89 -5.86 -14.74
N LEU A 46 -3.14 -6.40 -13.54
CA LEU A 46 -3.70 -7.75 -13.37
C LEU A 46 -5.09 -7.91 -13.98
N ASN A 47 -5.80 -6.82 -14.29
CA ASN A 47 -7.08 -6.87 -14.99
C ASN A 47 -6.93 -7.00 -16.51
N ARG A 48 -5.72 -6.82 -17.05
CA ARG A 48 -5.45 -6.79 -18.50
C ARG A 48 -4.48 -7.89 -18.96
N VAL A 49 -3.66 -8.42 -18.06
CA VAL A 49 -2.72 -9.51 -18.38
C VAL A 49 -3.38 -10.88 -18.25
N ARG A 50 -2.87 -11.87 -18.99
CA ARG A 50 -3.34 -13.25 -18.87
C ARG A 50 -2.84 -13.85 -17.56
N ILE A 51 -3.75 -14.28 -16.70
CA ILE A 51 -3.43 -14.98 -15.45
C ILE A 51 -3.42 -16.49 -15.72
N ILE A 52 -2.28 -17.14 -15.47
CA ILE A 52 -2.09 -18.59 -15.63
C ILE A 52 -2.47 -19.34 -14.35
N SER A 53 -2.08 -18.81 -13.20
CA SER A 53 -2.50 -19.30 -11.89
C SER A 53 -2.67 -18.15 -10.91
N PHE A 54 -3.55 -18.33 -9.94
CA PHE A 54 -3.83 -17.33 -8.93
C PHE A 54 -4.20 -17.98 -7.60
N GLU A 55 -3.60 -17.48 -6.54
CA GLU A 55 -3.87 -17.88 -5.17
C GLU A 55 -3.89 -16.64 -4.28
N ARG A 56 -4.82 -16.59 -3.34
CA ARG A 56 -4.88 -15.55 -2.31
C ARG A 56 -5.31 -16.16 -0.99
N ARG A 57 -4.53 -15.92 0.07
CA ARG A 57 -4.77 -16.47 1.41
C ARG A 57 -4.67 -15.35 2.44
N LEU A 58 -5.65 -15.27 3.34
CA LEU A 58 -5.57 -14.45 4.54
C LEU A 58 -5.27 -15.39 5.70
N ASN A 59 -4.13 -15.19 6.37
CA ASN A 59 -3.84 -15.91 7.59
C ASN A 59 -4.46 -15.16 8.78
N LEU A 60 -5.54 -15.72 9.34
CA LEU A 60 -6.23 -15.13 10.48
C LEU A 60 -5.39 -15.12 11.76
N ARG A 61 -4.41 -16.03 11.88
CA ARG A 61 -3.53 -16.11 13.05
C ARG A 61 -2.57 -14.93 13.17
N ASP A 62 -2.21 -14.28 12.06
CA ASP A 62 -1.24 -13.18 12.05
C ASP A 62 -1.63 -11.96 11.19
N GLY A 63 -2.82 -11.97 10.59
CA GLY A 63 -3.34 -10.91 9.74
C GLY A 63 -2.60 -10.75 8.40
N LEU A 64 -1.75 -11.71 8.00
CA LEU A 64 -1.01 -11.64 6.75
C LEU A 64 -1.92 -11.96 5.55
N LEU A 65 -2.06 -11.02 4.62
CA LEU A 65 -2.64 -11.28 3.32
C LEU A 65 -1.55 -11.62 2.31
N PHE A 66 -1.55 -12.87 1.85
CA PHE A 66 -0.67 -13.38 0.81
C PHE A 66 -1.40 -13.52 -0.52
N ARG A 67 -0.70 -13.25 -1.62
CA ARG A 67 -1.14 -13.50 -2.98
C ARG A 67 0.02 -14.04 -3.81
N LYS A 68 -0.27 -15.05 -4.62
CA LYS A 68 0.63 -15.61 -5.63
C LYS A 68 -0.07 -15.64 -6.97
N ALA A 69 0.59 -15.19 -8.03
CA ALA A 69 0.06 -15.26 -9.38
C ALA A 69 1.17 -15.55 -10.38
N ILE A 70 0.91 -16.40 -11.36
CA ILE A 70 1.73 -16.49 -12.57
C ILE A 70 0.98 -15.77 -13.67
N ILE A 71 1.59 -14.74 -14.23
CA ILE A 71 1.03 -13.99 -15.36
C ILE A 71 1.83 -14.27 -16.62
N LYS A 72 1.16 -14.14 -17.77
CA LYS A 72 1.75 -14.28 -19.08
C LYS A 72 1.42 -13.06 -19.93
N ASP A 73 2.43 -12.47 -20.54
CA ASP A 73 2.24 -11.32 -21.43
C ASP A 73 2.05 -11.73 -22.90
N ASN A 74 1.89 -10.73 -23.78
CA ASN A 74 1.66 -10.92 -25.21
C ASN A 74 2.88 -11.44 -25.98
N ARG A 75 4.05 -11.56 -25.34
CA ARG A 75 5.29 -12.14 -25.90
C ARG A 75 5.59 -13.51 -25.29
N ASP A 76 4.58 -14.15 -24.69
CA ASP A 76 4.67 -15.44 -24.02
C ASP A 76 5.66 -15.51 -22.84
N ARG A 77 6.08 -14.36 -22.30
CA ARG A 77 6.91 -14.34 -21.09
C ARG A 77 6.04 -14.56 -19.86
N GLU A 78 6.52 -15.42 -18.98
CA GLU A 78 5.84 -15.78 -17.74
C GLU A 78 6.55 -15.19 -16.53
N THR A 79 5.79 -14.52 -15.67
CA THR A 79 6.30 -13.89 -14.45
C THR A 79 5.54 -14.40 -13.24
N LEU A 80 6.26 -14.93 -12.26
CA LEU A 80 5.73 -15.21 -10.94
C LEU A 80 5.74 -13.93 -10.10
N ILE A 81 4.57 -13.60 -9.55
CA ILE A 81 4.35 -12.48 -8.64
C ILE A 81 3.91 -13.04 -7.29
N GLU A 82 4.65 -12.71 -6.24
CA GLU A 82 4.27 -13.04 -4.86
C GLU A 82 4.19 -11.74 -4.06
N SER A 83 3.07 -11.51 -3.38
CA SER A 83 2.89 -10.31 -2.56
C SER A 83 2.33 -10.65 -1.20
N SER A 84 2.91 -10.07 -0.16
CA SER A 84 2.57 -10.25 1.24
C SER A 84 2.34 -8.89 1.88
N ARG A 85 1.22 -8.66 2.57
CA ARG A 85 0.97 -7.38 3.24
C ARG A 85 0.26 -7.51 4.58
N ILE A 86 0.53 -6.55 5.45
CA ILE A 86 -0.08 -6.39 6.77
C ILE A 86 -0.39 -4.92 7.06
N ALA A 87 -1.44 -4.70 7.86
CA ALA A 87 -1.49 -3.58 8.79
C ALA A 87 -0.92 -4.11 10.11
N SER A 88 0.11 -3.46 10.64
CA SER A 88 0.83 -3.96 11.81
C SER A 88 -0.05 -3.86 13.05
N MET A 89 -0.22 -4.98 13.76
CA MET A 89 -0.87 -4.93 15.08
C MET A 89 0.05 -4.33 16.14
N ALA A 90 1.37 -4.51 16.03
CA ALA A 90 2.33 -4.02 17.02
C ALA A 90 2.56 -2.50 16.97
N ASN A 91 2.29 -1.87 15.83
CA ASN A 91 2.31 -0.40 15.69
C ASN A 91 1.19 0.00 14.71
N PRO A 92 0.11 0.64 15.19
CA PRO A 92 -1.06 0.97 14.37
C PRO A 92 -0.75 1.95 13.23
N HIS A 93 0.37 2.68 13.30
CA HIS A 93 0.81 3.59 12.24
C HIS A 93 1.52 2.88 11.09
N LEU A 94 1.90 1.60 11.22
CA LEU A 94 2.71 0.90 10.23
C LEU A 94 1.91 -0.06 9.34
N GLY A 95 2.05 0.12 8.03
CA GLY A 95 1.73 -0.87 7.01
C GLY A 95 3.01 -1.42 6.38
N ALA A 96 2.99 -2.68 5.94
CA ALA A 96 4.11 -3.27 5.22
C ALA A 96 3.62 -4.13 4.06
N LEU A 97 4.29 -4.02 2.91
CA LEU A 97 4.05 -4.79 1.70
C LEU A 97 5.38 -5.33 1.19
N LYS A 98 5.53 -6.64 1.07
CA LYS A 98 6.60 -7.29 0.29
C LYS A 98 6.04 -7.71 -1.06
N TYR A 99 6.75 -7.38 -2.14
CA TYR A 99 6.36 -7.71 -3.51
C TYR A 99 7.56 -8.31 -4.25
N THR A 100 7.44 -9.56 -4.65
CA THR A 100 8.48 -10.35 -5.31
C THR A 100 8.08 -10.62 -6.76
N ILE A 101 9.01 -10.40 -7.67
CA ILE A 101 8.91 -10.63 -9.11
C ILE A 101 9.98 -11.64 -9.49
N THR A 102 9.58 -12.77 -10.07
CA THR A 102 10.51 -13.79 -10.59
C THR A 102 10.20 -14.05 -12.06
N PRO A 103 11.08 -13.66 -12.99
CA PRO A 103 10.99 -14.07 -14.40
C PRO A 103 11.11 -15.59 -14.51
N LEU A 104 10.18 -16.28 -15.15
CA LEU A 104 10.20 -17.75 -15.22
C LEU A 104 10.90 -18.28 -16.47
N ASN A 105 10.81 -17.57 -17.59
CA ASN A 105 11.32 -18.02 -18.90
C ASN A 105 11.99 -16.88 -19.69
N TYR A 106 12.45 -15.83 -19.02
CA TYR A 106 13.09 -14.68 -19.66
C TYR A 106 14.09 -13.99 -18.73
N SER A 107 15.00 -13.24 -19.34
CA SER A 107 15.85 -12.25 -18.69
C SER A 107 15.66 -10.89 -19.36
N GLY A 108 15.88 -9.80 -18.63
CA GLY A 108 15.75 -8.45 -19.20
C GLY A 108 15.61 -7.36 -18.16
N ASN A 109 15.55 -6.11 -18.62
CA ASN A 109 15.36 -4.97 -17.74
C ASN A 109 13.92 -4.94 -17.22
N ILE A 110 13.75 -4.88 -15.90
CA ILE A 110 12.47 -4.67 -15.23
C ILE A 110 12.49 -3.29 -14.59
N SER A 111 11.52 -2.45 -14.95
CA SER A 111 11.24 -1.21 -14.22
C SER A 111 10.20 -1.49 -13.16
N ILE A 112 10.45 -1.09 -11.92
CA ILE A 112 9.49 -1.17 -10.82
C ILE A 112 9.03 0.24 -10.46
N ARG A 113 7.75 0.37 -10.12
CA ARG A 113 7.12 1.62 -9.67
C ARG A 113 6.31 1.39 -8.41
N SER A 114 6.67 2.10 -7.35
CA SER A 114 5.89 2.23 -6.11
C SER A 114 5.15 3.55 -6.10
N GLY A 115 3.89 3.60 -5.69
CA GLY A 115 3.10 4.84 -5.63
C GLY A 115 2.49 5.15 -4.26
N LEU A 116 2.39 6.43 -3.94
CA LEU A 116 1.50 6.98 -2.92
C LEU A 116 0.47 7.86 -3.64
N ASP A 117 -0.81 7.55 -3.48
CA ASP A 117 -1.90 8.24 -4.19
C ASP A 117 -2.87 8.89 -3.20
N GLY A 118 -2.78 10.21 -3.07
CA GLY A 118 -3.70 11.06 -2.31
C GLY A 118 -4.78 11.73 -3.15
N SER A 119 -4.87 11.43 -4.45
CA SER A 119 -5.92 11.93 -5.34
C SER A 119 -7.25 11.15 -5.22
N ILE A 120 -7.27 10.17 -4.32
CA ILE A 120 -8.41 9.28 -4.03
C ILE A 120 -9.65 10.07 -3.62
N ILE A 121 -10.81 9.58 -4.09
CA ILE A 121 -12.15 10.08 -3.73
C ILE A 121 -12.97 8.99 -3.04
N ASN A 122 -14.00 9.39 -2.29
CA ASN A 122 -14.99 8.49 -1.73
C ASN A 122 -16.00 8.05 -2.81
N SER A 123 -15.61 7.08 -3.65
CA SER A 123 -16.47 6.52 -4.71
C SER A 123 -16.87 5.06 -4.47
N GLY A 124 -16.47 4.49 -3.33
CA GLY A 124 -16.62 3.07 -3.01
C GLY A 124 -18.05 2.61 -2.68
N VAL A 125 -18.99 3.53 -2.51
CA VAL A 125 -20.39 3.21 -2.21
C VAL A 125 -21.28 3.75 -3.33
N GLU A 126 -21.88 2.82 -4.08
CA GLU A 126 -22.73 3.11 -5.26
C GLU A 126 -23.80 4.16 -4.97
N ARG A 127 -24.47 4.06 -3.80
CA ARG A 127 -25.54 4.97 -3.36
C ARG A 127 -25.09 6.42 -3.18
N TYR A 128 -23.80 6.67 -2.94
CA TYR A 128 -23.26 8.00 -2.65
C TYR A 128 -22.54 8.65 -3.84
N ARG A 129 -22.56 8.03 -5.03
CA ARG A 129 -21.91 8.59 -6.23
C ARG A 129 -22.46 9.96 -6.67
N ILE A 130 -23.70 10.28 -6.33
CA ILE A 130 -24.34 11.58 -6.61
C ILE A 130 -23.81 12.66 -5.64
N LEU A 131 -23.17 12.28 -4.53
CA LEU A 131 -22.64 13.19 -3.53
C LEU A 131 -21.22 13.64 -3.86
N SER A 132 -20.88 14.87 -3.43
CA SER A 132 -19.51 15.38 -3.38
C SER A 132 -18.61 14.36 -2.67
N SER A 133 -17.55 13.91 -3.33
CA SER A 133 -16.72 12.79 -2.86
C SER A 133 -15.22 13.14 -2.72
N LYS A 134 -14.84 14.36 -3.08
CA LYS A 134 -13.47 14.86 -2.93
C LYS A 134 -13.31 15.46 -1.53
N HIS A 135 -12.80 14.67 -0.60
CA HIS A 135 -12.54 15.10 0.77
C HIS A 135 -11.13 15.66 0.97
N LEU A 136 -10.17 15.32 0.10
CA LEU A 136 -8.75 15.58 0.32
C LEU A 136 -8.22 16.69 -0.60
N GLU A 137 -7.34 17.50 -0.02
CA GLU A 137 -6.52 18.50 -0.69
C GLU A 137 -5.05 18.17 -0.46
N LEU A 138 -4.23 18.28 -1.51
CA LEU A 138 -2.79 18.11 -1.39
C LEU A 138 -2.20 19.29 -0.60
N VAL A 139 -1.37 18.98 0.40
CA VAL A 139 -0.58 19.98 1.14
C VAL A 139 0.87 19.94 0.70
N LYS A 140 1.47 18.75 0.69
CA LYS A 140 2.88 18.55 0.34
C LYS A 140 3.10 17.15 -0.19
N GLN A 141 4.07 16.98 -1.06
CA GLN A 141 4.51 15.69 -1.56
C GLN A 141 5.99 15.76 -1.93
N GLY A 142 6.61 14.60 -2.10
CA GLY A 142 7.95 14.48 -2.63
C GLY A 142 8.64 13.21 -2.19
N GLY A 143 9.94 13.15 -2.40
CA GLY A 143 10.74 12.01 -2.00
C GLY A 143 12.21 12.22 -2.30
N LYS A 144 13.03 11.35 -1.73
CA LYS A 144 14.47 11.32 -1.94
C LYS A 144 14.98 9.92 -1.67
N ASP A 145 15.87 9.44 -2.52
CA ASP A 145 16.46 8.11 -2.42
C ASP A 145 15.36 7.05 -2.33
N ASN A 146 15.33 6.25 -1.26
CA ASN A 146 14.32 5.22 -1.05
C ASN A 146 13.09 5.67 -0.25
N LEU A 147 12.96 6.96 0.02
CA LEU A 147 11.82 7.56 0.73
C LEU A 147 10.93 8.35 -0.22
N SER A 148 9.62 8.22 -0.06
CA SER A 148 8.61 9.08 -0.68
C SER A 148 7.52 9.39 0.32
N PHE A 149 6.89 10.56 0.21
CA PHE A 149 5.84 10.97 1.14
C PHE A 149 4.74 11.77 0.44
N ILE A 150 3.57 11.76 1.06
CA ILE A 150 2.48 12.67 0.75
C ILE A 150 1.83 13.15 2.05
N LEU A 151 1.51 14.44 2.10
CA LEU A 151 0.73 15.08 3.14
C LEU A 151 -0.51 15.67 2.47
N VAL A 152 -1.67 15.16 2.87
CA VAL A 152 -2.97 15.68 2.46
C VAL A 152 -3.72 16.27 3.65
N LYS A 153 -4.74 17.06 3.38
CA LYS A 153 -5.63 17.62 4.40
C LYS A 153 -7.07 17.44 3.99
N THR A 154 -7.93 17.08 4.94
CA THR A 154 -9.37 17.08 4.70
C THR A 154 -9.87 18.51 4.49
N ASN A 155 -10.65 18.75 3.44
CA ASN A 155 -11.05 20.10 3.04
C ASN A 155 -11.99 20.82 4.02
N GLN A 156 -12.76 20.11 4.86
CA GLN A 156 -13.66 20.72 5.85
C GLN A 156 -13.14 20.53 7.28
N SER A 157 -12.89 19.29 7.72
CA SER A 157 -12.48 19.01 9.12
C SER A 157 -11.01 19.34 9.41
N LYS A 158 -10.25 19.76 8.39
CA LYS A 158 -8.85 20.23 8.46
C LYS A 158 -7.87 19.25 9.14
N ILE A 159 -8.19 17.96 9.16
CA ILE A 159 -7.30 16.88 9.61
C ILE A 159 -6.20 16.69 8.57
N GLU A 160 -4.95 16.77 9.00
CA GLU A 160 -3.80 16.45 8.16
C GLU A 160 -3.48 14.95 8.26
N ILE A 161 -3.11 14.35 7.13
CA ILE A 161 -2.85 12.92 6.99
C ILE A 161 -1.56 12.78 6.20
N ALA A 162 -0.52 12.29 6.87
CA ALA A 162 0.79 12.04 6.30
C ALA A 162 0.99 10.55 6.03
N LEU A 163 1.48 10.22 4.86
CA LEU A 163 1.99 8.90 4.53
C LEU A 163 3.43 9.04 4.07
N THR A 164 4.33 8.25 4.67
CA THR A 164 5.70 8.09 4.18
C THR A 164 5.97 6.63 3.86
N ALA A 165 6.50 6.35 2.68
CA ALA A 165 6.94 5.04 2.24
C ALA A 165 8.47 4.96 2.17
N LYS A 166 9.03 3.88 2.71
CA LYS A 166 10.42 3.46 2.57
C LYS A 166 10.50 2.18 1.74
N LEU A 167 11.39 2.17 0.75
CA LEU A 167 11.67 1.00 -0.08
C LEU A 167 12.96 0.33 0.35
N ILE A 168 12.93 -0.99 0.54
CA ILE A 168 14.12 -1.84 0.63
C ILE A 168 14.06 -2.83 -0.53
N ILE A 169 15.11 -2.90 -1.33
CA ILE A 169 15.11 -3.61 -2.60
C ILE A 169 16.17 -4.69 -2.54
N ASN A 170 15.78 -5.92 -2.86
CA ASN A 170 16.68 -7.06 -2.90
C ASN A 170 16.62 -7.72 -4.28
N ALA A 171 17.78 -8.14 -4.78
CA ALA A 171 17.91 -9.00 -5.95
C ALA A 171 18.69 -10.25 -5.54
N ASP A 172 18.15 -11.43 -5.81
CA ASP A 172 18.75 -12.73 -5.42
C ASP A 172 19.15 -12.79 -3.94
N ASN A 173 18.23 -12.35 -3.07
CA ASN A 173 18.39 -12.28 -1.60
C ASN A 173 19.51 -11.36 -1.10
N LYS A 174 20.02 -10.45 -1.93
CA LYS A 174 20.97 -9.40 -1.52
C LYS A 174 20.35 -8.03 -1.69
N GLU A 175 20.52 -7.17 -0.70
CA GLU A 175 20.09 -5.78 -0.79
C GLU A 175 20.86 -5.07 -1.90
N VAL A 176 20.13 -4.34 -2.74
CA VAL A 176 20.68 -3.51 -3.81
C VAL A 176 20.14 -2.08 -3.67
N LYS A 177 20.95 -1.10 -4.08
CA LYS A 177 20.62 0.32 -4.02
C LYS A 177 20.60 0.92 -5.42
N PRO A 178 19.56 0.61 -6.23
CA PRO A 178 19.44 1.20 -7.56
C PRO A 178 19.21 2.72 -7.41
N ASN A 179 19.52 3.47 -8.47
CA ASN A 179 19.12 4.87 -8.54
C ASN A 179 17.59 4.96 -8.60
N ILE A 180 16.97 5.57 -7.58
CA ILE A 180 15.52 5.76 -7.51
C ILE A 180 15.19 7.17 -7.96
N ILE A 181 14.33 7.27 -8.96
CA ILE A 181 13.77 8.53 -9.44
C ILE A 181 12.40 8.71 -8.80
N VAL A 182 12.14 9.87 -8.23
CA VAL A 182 10.84 10.22 -7.65
C VAL A 182 10.14 11.21 -8.57
N ASP A 183 8.97 10.81 -9.05
CA ASP A 183 8.10 11.62 -9.89
C ASP A 183 6.87 12.06 -9.10
N GLU A 184 6.46 13.31 -9.34
CA GLU A 184 5.42 14.00 -8.62
C GLU A 184 4.30 14.42 -9.58
N SER A 185 3.05 14.08 -9.26
CA SER A 185 1.90 14.44 -10.10
C SER A 185 0.63 14.65 -9.29
N ASN A 186 0.25 15.91 -9.08
CA ASN A 186 -1.03 16.37 -8.54
C ASN A 186 -1.67 15.45 -7.46
N GLY A 187 -0.98 15.24 -6.35
CA GLY A 187 -1.46 14.40 -5.25
C GLY A 187 -1.05 12.94 -5.36
N THR A 188 -0.13 12.61 -6.26
CA THR A 188 0.46 11.30 -6.40
C THR A 188 1.98 11.42 -6.44
N VAL A 189 2.67 10.50 -5.78
CA VAL A 189 4.13 10.35 -5.83
C VAL A 189 4.47 8.95 -6.29
N PHE A 190 5.38 8.83 -7.24
CA PHE A 190 5.89 7.56 -7.70
C PHE A 190 7.40 7.45 -7.53
N SER A 191 7.88 6.36 -6.95
CA SER A 191 9.29 5.99 -6.91
C SER A 191 9.57 4.92 -7.97
N HIS A 192 10.51 5.21 -8.87
CA HIS A 192 10.86 4.39 -10.03
C HIS A 192 12.30 3.94 -9.97
N PHE A 193 12.56 2.69 -10.32
CA PHE A 193 13.93 2.19 -10.50
C PHE A 193 13.95 1.01 -11.47
N ASN A 194 15.14 0.72 -12.00
CA ASN A 194 15.38 -0.35 -12.96
C ASN A 194 16.31 -1.39 -12.36
N ILE A 195 16.04 -2.67 -12.66
CA ILE A 195 16.89 -3.80 -12.30
C ILE A 195 17.00 -4.73 -13.51
N LEU A 196 18.23 -5.14 -13.82
CA LEU A 196 18.47 -6.22 -14.77
C LEU A 196 18.07 -7.55 -14.11
N ALA A 197 16.97 -8.13 -14.56
CA ALA A 197 16.46 -9.40 -14.06
C ALA A 197 17.04 -10.56 -14.86
N SER A 198 17.37 -11.65 -14.15
CA SER A 198 17.75 -12.92 -14.76
C SER A 198 16.63 -13.93 -14.57
N GLU A 199 16.52 -14.84 -15.53
CA GLU A 199 15.59 -15.97 -15.44
C GLU A 199 15.76 -16.73 -14.12
N SER A 200 14.63 -17.08 -13.51
CA SER A 200 14.53 -17.77 -12.23
C SER A 200 15.16 -17.05 -11.03
N ARG A 201 15.55 -15.78 -11.16
CA ARG A 201 16.10 -14.96 -10.06
C ARG A 201 15.08 -13.93 -9.59
N ALA A 202 14.81 -13.94 -8.29
CA ALA A 202 13.81 -13.09 -7.67
C ALA A 202 14.32 -11.67 -7.42
N ILE A 203 13.47 -10.68 -7.70
CA ILE A 203 13.60 -9.30 -7.26
C ILE A 203 12.48 -9.05 -6.25
N SER A 204 12.80 -8.61 -5.04
CA SER A 204 11.80 -8.28 -4.02
C SER A 204 11.92 -6.85 -3.54
N VAL A 205 10.77 -6.22 -3.34
CA VAL A 205 10.64 -4.87 -2.81
C VAL A 205 9.82 -4.94 -1.53
N ASP A 206 10.44 -4.56 -0.42
CA ASP A 206 9.75 -4.29 0.82
C ASP A 206 9.39 -2.80 0.81
N LYS A 207 8.09 -2.50 0.86
CA LYS A 207 7.52 -1.18 1.02
C LYS A 207 6.97 -1.06 2.43
N ILE A 208 7.65 -0.30 3.27
CA ILE A 208 7.22 0.04 4.63
C ILE A 208 6.57 1.39 4.60
N VAL A 209 5.37 1.52 5.17
CA VAL A 209 4.61 2.76 5.16
C VAL A 209 4.23 3.15 6.57
N ALA A 210 4.51 4.38 6.96
CA ALA A 210 3.97 4.99 8.17
C ALA A 210 2.83 5.94 7.80
N ILE A 211 1.74 5.90 8.58
CA ILE A 211 0.57 6.75 8.41
C ILE A 211 0.30 7.46 9.74
N TYR A 212 0.35 8.78 9.71
CA TYR A 212 0.10 9.65 10.87
C TYR A 212 -0.94 10.71 10.51
N THR A 213 -1.66 11.17 11.51
CA THR A 213 -2.67 12.22 11.38
C THR A 213 -2.47 13.30 12.43
N SER A 214 -2.98 14.51 12.16
CA SER A 214 -3.01 15.58 13.16
C SER A 214 -3.98 15.31 14.33
N LYS A 215 -4.66 14.15 14.36
CA LYS A 215 -5.52 13.70 15.48
C LYS A 215 -4.83 12.69 16.39
N ASP A 216 -3.67 12.20 16.01
CA ASP A 216 -2.91 11.28 16.83
C ASP A 216 -2.41 11.99 18.10
N ILE A 217 -2.37 11.26 19.21
CA ILE A 217 -1.96 11.80 20.51
C ILE A 217 -0.49 12.22 20.44
N ASP A 218 -0.18 13.40 20.99
CA ASP A 218 1.17 13.98 21.05
C ASP A 218 1.84 14.23 19.68
N ILE A 219 1.06 14.32 18.60
CA ILE A 219 1.57 14.60 17.25
C ILE A 219 1.34 16.07 16.88
N THR A 220 2.44 16.78 16.56
CA THR A 220 2.41 18.16 16.05
C THR A 220 2.87 18.29 14.61
N ASP A 221 3.65 17.34 14.11
CA ASP A 221 4.12 17.28 12.71
C ASP A 221 3.92 15.86 12.16
N PRO A 222 2.70 15.51 11.70
CA PRO A 222 2.41 14.17 11.18
C PRO A 222 3.39 13.72 10.09
N LEU A 223 3.90 14.65 9.27
CA LEU A 223 4.85 14.33 8.21
C LEU A 223 6.21 13.97 8.81
N GLY A 224 6.75 14.80 9.70
CA GLY A 224 8.00 14.53 10.41
C GLY A 224 7.97 13.19 11.15
N ASP A 225 6.91 12.92 11.90
CA ASP A 225 6.72 11.67 12.64
C ASP A 225 6.63 10.45 11.72
N SER A 226 5.92 10.56 10.59
CA SER A 226 5.85 9.47 9.61
C SER A 226 7.20 9.15 8.96
N ILE A 227 8.01 10.18 8.69
CA ILE A 227 9.36 10.02 8.13
C ILE A 227 10.28 9.35 9.15
N GLU A 228 10.24 9.80 10.40
CA GLU A 228 11.09 9.24 11.45
C GLU A 228 10.71 7.78 11.74
N CYS A 229 9.41 7.47 11.79
CA CYS A 229 8.91 6.13 12.02
C CYS A 229 9.47 5.10 11.03
N VAL A 230 9.43 5.37 9.71
CA VAL A 230 9.91 4.40 8.71
C VAL A 230 11.44 4.24 8.69
N LYS A 231 12.22 5.25 9.12
CA LYS A 231 13.68 5.15 9.14
C LYS A 231 14.16 4.01 10.05
N HIS A 232 13.49 3.83 11.19
CA HIS A 232 13.82 2.83 12.21
C HIS A 232 13.38 1.40 11.88
N ILE A 233 12.67 1.19 10.77
CA ILE A 233 12.25 -0.15 10.32
C ILE A 233 13.25 -0.69 9.30
N CYS A 234 13.80 -1.88 9.56
CA CYS A 234 14.80 -2.52 8.71
C CYS A 234 14.15 -3.10 7.45
N ASN A 235 13.09 -3.89 7.60
CA ASN A 235 12.46 -4.62 6.50
C ASN A 235 11.04 -5.12 6.82
N PHE A 236 10.41 -5.78 5.85
CA PHE A 236 9.08 -6.36 5.99
C PHE A 236 9.02 -7.42 7.10
N GLN A 237 10.04 -8.27 7.18
CA GLN A 237 10.08 -9.39 8.11
C GLN A 237 10.10 -8.92 9.56
N GLU A 238 10.85 -7.87 9.87
CA GLU A 238 10.83 -7.24 11.19
C GLU A 238 9.42 -6.79 11.59
N THR A 239 8.73 -6.06 10.70
CA THR A 239 7.37 -5.56 10.95
C THR A 239 6.40 -6.73 11.17
N LEU A 240 6.48 -7.77 10.33
CA LEU A 240 5.65 -8.97 10.45
C LEU A 240 5.92 -9.74 11.74
N CYS A 241 7.18 -9.92 12.14
CA CYS A 241 7.53 -10.59 13.39
C CYS A 241 6.98 -9.85 14.62
N ARG A 242 7.06 -8.52 14.65
CA ARG A 242 6.47 -7.70 15.71
C ARG A 242 4.94 -7.86 15.74
N SER A 243 4.28 -7.76 14.58
CA SER A 243 2.83 -7.93 14.44
C SER A 243 2.34 -9.32 14.89
N LYS A 244 3.02 -10.40 14.45
CA LYS A 244 2.73 -11.80 14.82
C LYS A 244 2.72 -12.02 16.33
N ARG A 245 3.66 -11.40 17.06
CA ARG A 245 3.72 -11.51 18.53
C ARG A 245 2.46 -10.95 19.17
N LEU A 246 2.02 -9.75 18.76
CA LEU A 246 0.81 -9.16 19.33
C LEU A 246 -0.45 -9.93 18.93
N TRP A 247 -0.53 -10.42 17.69
CA TRP A 247 -1.62 -11.30 17.27
C TRP A 247 -1.71 -12.58 18.11
N ASN A 248 -0.58 -13.22 18.39
CA ASN A 248 -0.53 -14.41 19.24
C ASN A 248 -1.07 -14.12 20.65
N ASP A 249 -0.74 -12.97 21.22
CA ASP A 249 -1.23 -12.58 22.55
C ASP A 249 -2.72 -12.19 22.56
N ILE A 250 -3.25 -11.71 21.42
CA ILE A 250 -4.68 -11.49 21.23
C ILE A 250 -5.40 -12.84 21.15
N TRP A 251 -4.95 -13.75 20.26
CA TRP A 251 -5.60 -15.05 20.07
C TRP A 251 -5.63 -15.87 21.36
N LYS A 252 -4.56 -15.88 22.17
CA LYS A 252 -4.58 -16.53 23.50
C LYS A 252 -5.74 -16.08 24.42
N LYS A 253 -6.30 -14.90 24.19
CA LYS A 253 -7.41 -14.34 25.00
C LYS A 253 -8.78 -14.54 24.37
N ILE A 254 -8.86 -14.71 23.06
CA ILE A 254 -10.12 -14.67 22.31
C ILE A 254 -10.39 -15.91 21.45
N ASP A 255 -9.44 -16.86 21.36
CA ASP A 255 -9.60 -18.05 20.54
C ASP A 255 -10.72 -18.94 21.08
N ILE A 256 -11.50 -19.50 20.17
CA ILE A 256 -12.59 -20.42 20.46
C ILE A 256 -12.34 -21.65 19.61
N GLU A 257 -12.14 -22.80 20.26
CA GLU A 257 -11.95 -24.08 19.58
C GLU A 257 -13.29 -24.80 19.42
N ILE A 258 -13.64 -25.16 18.19
CA ILE A 258 -14.83 -25.94 17.86
C ILE A 258 -14.37 -27.33 17.43
N GLN A 259 -14.96 -28.37 18.03
CA GLN A 259 -14.63 -29.77 17.72
C GLN A 259 -15.78 -30.40 16.93
N GLY A 260 -15.45 -31.23 15.93
CA GLY A 260 -16.42 -32.03 15.18
C GLY A 260 -17.07 -31.33 13.98
N ASP A 261 -16.66 -30.10 13.66
CA ASP A 261 -17.09 -29.39 12.46
C ASP A 261 -15.88 -28.67 11.82
N GLU A 262 -15.44 -29.14 10.65
CA GLU A 262 -14.30 -28.54 9.92
C GLU A 262 -14.70 -27.30 9.13
N GLN A 263 -16.00 -26.96 9.05
CA GLN A 263 -16.50 -25.79 8.31
C GLN A 263 -16.67 -24.54 9.19
N VAL A 264 -16.36 -24.60 10.48
CA VAL A 264 -16.47 -23.48 11.44
C VAL A 264 -15.12 -23.13 12.04
#